data_AF-A0A0F3IWC8-F1
#
_entry.id   AF-A0A0F3IWC8-F1
#
_cell.length_a   1.000
_cell.length_b   1.000
_cell.length_c   1.000
_cell.angle_alpha   90.00
_cell.angle_beta   90.00
_cell.angle_gamma   90.00
#
_symmetry.space_group_name_H-M   'P 1'
#
loop_
_entity.id
_entity.type
_entity.pdbx_description
1 polymer ?
#
loop_
_entity_poly.entity_id
_entity_poly.type
_entity_poly.pdbx_seq_one_letter_code
_entity_poly.pdbx_strand_id
1 'polypeptide(L)'
;DCPGHVLWKRDFTGASGLFSIILHPIEKPALAAFLDHLSLFGMGFSWGGFESLIVPCNPRPIRTATAWTEPGQMLRLSVGLEHIDDLKADLAAGFERMKAFQA
;
A
#
# COMPACT_ATOMS: atom_id res chain seq x y z
N ASP A 1 13.32 3.41 -10.09
CA ASP A 1 14.34 2.34 -9.90
C ASP A 1 14.10 1.60 -8.60
N CYS A 2 14.47 0.31 -8.53
CA CYS A 2 14.30 -0.54 -7.34
C CYS A 2 15.67 -1.12 -6.92
N PRO A 3 16.29 -0.62 -5.83
CA PRO A 3 17.55 -1.17 -5.33
C PRO A 3 17.44 -2.68 -5.07
N GLY A 4 18.39 -3.45 -5.59
CA GLY A 4 18.36 -4.92 -5.51
C GLY A 4 17.58 -5.63 -6.62
N HIS A 5 16.95 -4.91 -7.56
CA HIS A 5 16.22 -5.53 -8.68
C HIS A 5 17.09 -6.47 -9.53
N VAL A 6 18.38 -6.14 -9.74
CA VAL A 6 19.32 -7.00 -10.45
C VAL A 6 19.52 -8.34 -9.74
N LEU A 7 19.61 -8.33 -8.40
CA LEU A 7 19.71 -9.56 -7.60
C LEU A 7 18.39 -10.34 -7.64
N TRP A 8 17.25 -9.65 -7.50
CA TRP A 8 15.93 -10.28 -7.61
C TRP A 8 15.76 -11.00 -8.95
N LYS A 9 16.14 -10.38 -10.06
CA LYS A 9 16.02 -10.96 -11.40
C LYS A 9 16.91 -12.19 -11.60
N ARG A 10 18.04 -12.27 -10.90
CA ARG A 10 18.95 -13.44 -10.93
C ARG A 10 18.39 -14.60 -10.12
N ASP A 11 17.84 -14.30 -8.93
CA ASP A 11 17.55 -15.31 -7.91
C ASP A 11 16.08 -15.76 -7.88
N PHE A 12 15.15 -14.99 -8.46
CA PHE A 12 13.71 -15.27 -8.42
C PHE A 12 13.11 -15.41 -9.81
N THR A 13 12.06 -16.23 -9.91
CA THR A 13 11.29 -16.46 -11.14
C THR A 13 10.09 -15.53 -11.28
N GLY A 14 9.74 -14.77 -10.24
CA GLY A 14 8.59 -13.89 -10.20
C GLY A 14 8.51 -13.06 -8.93
N ALA A 15 7.58 -12.11 -8.90
CA ALA A 15 7.27 -11.27 -7.75
C ALA A 15 5.94 -11.69 -7.13
N SER A 16 5.77 -11.46 -5.84
CA SER A 16 4.49 -11.60 -5.17
C SER A 16 3.65 -10.33 -5.30
N GLY A 17 2.37 -10.40 -4.91
CA GLY A 17 1.49 -9.25 -4.76
C GLY A 17 1.79 -8.36 -3.54
N LEU A 18 2.89 -8.60 -2.81
CA LEU A 18 3.23 -7.85 -1.60
C LEU A 18 4.17 -6.69 -1.94
N PHE A 19 3.72 -5.47 -1.72
CA PHE A 19 4.53 -4.26 -1.88
C PHE A 19 4.04 -3.14 -0.98
N SER A 20 4.80 -2.05 -0.93
CA SER A 20 4.42 -0.84 -0.21
C SER A 20 4.53 0.38 -1.11
N ILE A 21 3.71 1.38 -0.82
CA ILE A 21 3.77 2.71 -1.40
C ILE A 21 3.84 3.75 -0.29
N ILE A 22 4.29 4.95 -0.63
CA ILE A 22 4.30 6.10 0.26
C ILE A 22 3.42 7.16 -0.39
N LEU A 23 2.35 7.55 0.29
CA LEU A 23 1.49 8.65 -0.14
C LEU A 23 2.23 9.97 0.02
N HIS A 24 1.88 10.99 -0.75
CA HIS A 24 2.25 12.36 -0.38
C HIS A 24 1.72 12.69 1.03
N PRO A 25 2.31 13.68 1.74
CA PRO A 25 1.77 14.11 3.01
C PRO A 25 0.29 14.46 2.87
N ILE A 26 -0.54 13.81 3.69
CA ILE A 26 -1.99 13.98 3.73
C ILE A 26 -2.44 14.05 5.18
N GLU A 27 -3.59 14.68 5.39
CA GLU A 27 -4.21 14.70 6.70
C GLU A 27 -4.85 13.33 7.02
N LYS A 28 -4.94 13.02 8.32
CA LYS A 28 -5.54 11.77 8.79
C LYS A 28 -6.98 11.55 8.30
N PRO A 29 -7.87 12.57 8.22
CA PRO A 29 -9.21 12.39 7.67
C PRO A 29 -9.20 11.96 6.19
N ALA A 30 -8.28 12.50 5.38
CA ALA A 30 -8.13 12.11 3.99
C ALA A 30 -7.70 10.63 3.85
N LEU A 31 -6.76 10.20 4.71
CA LEU A 31 -6.32 8.80 4.78
C LEU A 31 -7.46 7.87 5.21
N ALA A 32 -8.25 8.27 6.21
CA ALA A 32 -9.40 7.50 6.66
C ALA A 32 -10.45 7.37 5.54
N ALA A 33 -10.79 8.47 4.85
CA ALA A 33 -11.73 8.45 3.72
C ALA A 33 -11.27 7.57 2.54
N PHE A 34 -9.96 7.46 2.33
CA PHE A 34 -9.39 6.49 1.39
C PHE A 34 -9.69 5.06 1.83
N LEU A 35 -9.27 4.69 3.05
CA LEU A 35 -9.26 3.31 3.56
C LEU A 35 -10.65 2.77 3.95
N ASP A 36 -11.48 3.56 4.62
CA ASP A 36 -12.75 3.12 5.23
C ASP A 36 -13.82 2.70 4.22
N HIS A 37 -13.60 3.02 2.94
CA HIS A 37 -14.56 2.83 1.86
C HIS A 37 -14.01 1.98 0.70
N LEU A 38 -12.90 1.27 0.92
CA LEU A 38 -12.46 0.23 -0.01
C LEU A 38 -13.39 -0.97 0.10
N SER A 39 -13.82 -1.49 -1.05
CA SER A 39 -14.78 -2.60 -1.12
C SER A 39 -14.11 -3.96 -1.31
N LEU A 40 -12.90 -3.98 -1.87
CA LEU A 40 -12.15 -5.21 -2.15
C LEU A 40 -10.94 -5.35 -1.24
N PHE A 41 -10.24 -4.25 -0.97
CA PHE A 41 -9.10 -4.26 -0.05
C PHE A 41 -9.59 -4.26 1.41
N GLY A 42 -9.45 -5.38 2.09
CA GLY A 42 -9.67 -5.48 3.53
C GLY A 42 -8.54 -4.88 4.35
N MET A 43 -8.83 -4.37 5.55
CA MET A 43 -7.78 -3.90 6.46
C MET A 43 -7.26 -5.03 7.33
N GLY A 44 -6.03 -5.49 7.10
CA GLY A 44 -5.47 -6.63 7.81
C GLY A 44 -3.94 -6.71 7.80
N PHE A 45 -3.36 -7.21 8.89
CA PHE A 45 -1.90 -7.37 9.07
C PHE A 45 -1.32 -8.63 8.40
N SER A 46 -2.15 -9.64 8.10
CA SER A 46 -1.73 -10.83 7.35
C SER A 46 -1.40 -10.51 5.89
N TRP A 47 -0.96 -11.52 5.13
CA TRP A 47 -0.65 -11.42 3.70
C TRP A 47 -0.51 -12.82 3.08
N GLY A 48 -0.58 -12.91 1.75
CA GLY A 48 -0.39 -14.16 1.00
C GLY A 48 -1.63 -15.06 0.88
N GLY A 49 -2.79 -14.60 1.37
CA GLY A 49 -4.10 -15.19 1.08
C GLY A 49 -4.60 -14.83 -0.31
N PHE A 50 -5.80 -15.32 -0.66
CA PHE A 50 -6.46 -14.94 -1.91
C PHE A 50 -7.13 -13.57 -1.81
N GLU A 51 -7.40 -13.07 -0.61
CA GLU A 51 -7.97 -11.73 -0.39
C GLU A 51 -6.93 -10.63 -0.51
N SER A 52 -7.33 -9.52 -1.12
CA SER A 52 -6.56 -8.28 -1.12
C SER A 52 -6.61 -7.58 0.24
N LEU A 53 -5.43 -7.22 0.78
CA LEU A 53 -5.28 -6.54 2.06
C LEU A 53 -4.47 -5.25 1.93
N ILE A 54 -4.83 -4.24 2.73
CA ILE A 54 -4.12 -2.97 2.85
C ILE A 54 -4.00 -2.54 4.31
N VAL A 55 -2.86 -1.96 4.70
CA VAL A 55 -2.68 -1.44 6.06
C VAL A 55 -1.75 -0.23 6.09
N PRO A 56 -2.10 0.86 6.81
CA PRO A 56 -1.17 1.95 7.08
C PRO A 56 -0.05 1.46 7.99
N CYS A 57 1.20 1.70 7.60
CA CYS A 57 2.39 1.30 8.34
C CYS A 57 3.22 2.52 8.72
N ASN A 58 3.81 2.50 9.92
CA ASN A 58 4.81 3.48 10.33
C ASN A 58 6.10 2.75 10.73
N PRO A 59 7.15 2.77 9.88
CA PRO A 59 8.42 2.12 10.21
C PRO A 59 9.23 2.83 11.29
N ARG A 60 8.98 4.13 11.56
CA ARG A 60 9.76 4.97 12.49
C ARG A 60 9.97 4.33 13.87
N PRO A 61 8.95 3.79 14.56
CA PRO A 61 9.13 3.19 15.89
C PRO A 61 9.86 1.84 15.90
N ILE A 62 9.94 1.13 14.77
CA ILE A 62 10.44 -0.26 14.71
C ILE A 62 11.78 -0.40 13.99
N ARG A 63 12.20 0.61 13.21
CA ARG A 63 13.41 0.55 12.40
C ARG A 63 14.63 0.98 13.22
N THR A 64 15.54 0.04 13.48
CA THR A 64 16.72 0.27 14.34
C THR A 64 18.02 0.48 13.56
N ALA A 65 18.14 -0.10 12.36
CA ALA A 65 19.39 -0.04 11.57
C ALA A 65 19.60 1.29 10.83
N THR A 66 18.52 1.93 10.37
CA THR A 66 18.56 3.24 9.69
C THR A 66 17.36 4.07 10.09
N ALA A 67 17.50 5.40 10.10
CA ALA A 67 16.36 6.29 10.28
C ALA A 67 15.39 6.17 9.11
N TRP A 68 14.08 6.23 9.41
CA TRP A 68 13.04 6.35 8.40
C TRP A 68 12.69 7.83 8.21
N THR A 69 13.03 8.40 7.05
CA THR A 69 12.95 9.86 6.80
C THR A 69 11.77 10.27 5.92
N GLU A 70 11.02 9.32 5.36
CA GLU A 70 9.95 9.60 4.41
C GLU A 70 8.80 10.39 5.07
N PRO A 71 8.38 11.53 4.50
CA PRO A 71 7.43 12.44 5.14
C PRO A 71 5.97 11.96 5.02
N GLY A 72 5.71 11.04 4.10
CA GLY A 72 4.38 10.53 3.79
C GLY A 72 3.95 9.32 4.62
N GLN A 73 2.65 8.99 4.51
CA GLN A 73 2.11 7.75 5.06
C GLN A 73 2.49 6.56 4.17
N MET A 74 3.15 5.55 4.75
CA MET A 74 3.36 4.28 4.06
C MET A 74 2.07 3.43 4.12
N LEU A 75 1.70 2.84 3.00
CA LEU A 75 0.71 1.78 2.90
C LEU A 75 1.40 0.49 2.48
N ARG A 76 1.09 -0.61 3.16
CA ARG A 76 1.48 -1.96 2.72
C ARG A 76 0.27 -2.62 2.07
N LEU A 77 0.45 -3.16 0.87
CA LEU A 77 -0.56 -3.87 0.11
C LEU A 77 -0.13 -5.33 -0.07
N SER A 78 -1.07 -6.24 0.13
CA SER A 78 -0.99 -7.63 -0.32
C SER A 78 -2.10 -7.81 -1.33
N VAL A 79 -1.76 -7.80 -2.62
CA VAL A 79 -2.73 -7.99 -3.70
C VAL A 79 -3.09 -9.47 -3.80
N GLY A 80 -4.40 -9.74 -3.72
CA GLY A 80 -5.02 -11.05 -3.80
C GLY A 80 -5.23 -11.52 -5.24
N LEU A 81 -6.25 -12.35 -5.44
CA LEU A 81 -6.58 -13.00 -6.71
C LEU A 81 -7.85 -12.46 -7.37
N GLU A 82 -8.36 -11.31 -6.92
CA GLU A 82 -9.47 -10.61 -7.54
C GLU A 82 -9.13 -10.12 -8.96
N HIS A 83 -10.15 -9.76 -9.74
CA HIS A 83 -9.94 -9.24 -11.09
C HIS A 83 -9.15 -7.92 -11.04
N ILE A 84 -8.10 -7.81 -11.87
CA ILE A 84 -7.16 -6.70 -11.80
C ILE A 84 -7.83 -5.33 -12.01
N ASP A 85 -8.85 -5.26 -12.85
CA ASP A 85 -9.54 -4.00 -13.12
C ASP A 85 -10.46 -3.58 -11.98
N ASP A 86 -10.98 -4.54 -11.20
CA ASP A 86 -11.81 -4.24 -10.03
C ASP A 86 -10.92 -3.69 -8.91
N LEU A 87 -9.73 -4.28 -8.71
CA LEU A 87 -8.73 -3.77 -7.76
C LEU A 87 -8.26 -2.36 -8.10
N LYS A 88 -8.01 -2.09 -9.39
CA LYS A 88 -7.67 -0.74 -9.86
C LYS A 88 -8.81 0.24 -9.63
N ALA A 89 -10.05 -0.16 -9.91
CA ALA A 89 -11.23 0.68 -9.73
C ALA A 89 -11.45 1.01 -8.25
N ASP A 90 -11.28 0.04 -7.34
CA ASP A 90 -11.42 0.24 -5.89
C ASP A 90 -10.38 1.23 -5.36
N LEU A 91 -9.10 1.06 -5.75
CA LEU A 91 -8.04 2.01 -5.40
C LEU A 91 -8.28 3.40 -5.99
N ALA A 92 -8.73 3.48 -7.26
CA ALA A 92 -9.02 4.75 -7.91
C ALA A 92 -10.14 5.51 -7.18
N ALA A 93 -11.23 4.82 -6.81
CA ALA A 93 -12.30 5.39 -6.02
C ALA A 93 -11.81 5.88 -4.63
N GLY A 94 -10.90 5.13 -4.01
CA GLY A 94 -10.19 5.57 -2.80
C GLY A 94 -9.44 6.88 -3.01
N PHE A 95 -8.63 6.96 -4.06
CA PHE A 95 -7.85 8.16 -4.35
C PHE A 95 -8.72 9.38 -4.65
N GLU A 96 -9.86 9.21 -5.31
CA GLU A 96 -10.81 10.31 -5.53
C GLU A 96 -11.42 10.83 -4.21
N ARG A 97 -11.82 9.93 -3.29
CA ARG A 97 -12.27 10.34 -1.95
C ARG A 97 -11.19 11.08 -1.18
N MET A 98 -9.94 10.62 -1.28
CA MET A 98 -8.80 11.26 -0.61
C MET A 98 -8.58 12.70 -1.11
N LYS A 99 -8.68 12.94 -2.42
CA LYS A 99 -8.48 14.26 -3.03
C LYS A 99 -9.53 15.28 -2.58
N ALA A 100 -10.74 14.85 -2.25
CA ALA A 100 -11.80 15.75 -1.77
C ALA A 100 -11.45 16.48 -0.45
N PHE A 101 -10.42 16.01 0.28
CA PHE A 101 -9.90 16.61 1.50
C PHE A 101 -8.67 17.52 1.27
N GLN A 102 -8.22 17.70 0.02
CA GLN A 102 -7.08 18.55 -0.34
C GLN A 102 -7.52 19.93 -0.90
N ALA A 103 -8.74 20.38 -0.57
CA ALA A 103 -9.28 21.67 -0.98
C ALA A 103 -8.67 22.85 -0.20
#